data_AF-A0A7I0HTC9-F1
#
_entry.id   AF-A0A7I0HTC9-F1
#
_cell.length_a   1.000
_cell.length_b   1.000
_cell.length_c   1.000
_cell.angle_alpha   90.00
_cell.angle_beta   90.00
_cell.angle_gamma   90.00
#
_symmetry.space_group_name_H-M   'P 1'
#
loop_
_entity.id
_entity.type
_entity.pdbx_description
1 polymer ?
#
loop_
_entity_poly.entity_id
_entity_poly.type
_entity_poly.pdbx_seq_one_letter_code
_entity_poly.pdbx_strand_id
1 'polypeptide(L)'
;MRLIESIVPFYFLLMLIEIIYTRYTKKDYYFYEDSLADLSLGVLSRIFDGLILLGIVFLYSKLYDLSIGVETLSKIFLGPSSFLHWIVLFVLLDFLFYLAHRYSHEIKILWASHVVHHSSEEFNLSVALRQSFIRNIGIGMFYLPLALLGFPVESYLIIDALNRTYQFWVHTRTIKKLPSWFEAVFVTPSHHRVHHAMNPEYIDKNYGGVFIIWDKIFGTYCEETFEPRYGLTSQLHNYDPINANVHVLKDLFSDLIHTKNKWQGIVSFFSYPSVRPDDLQMVMDRGVRDPKVWLSHHRLELANKVHNPLHRLPSGKFFYRVYLFFQFIFPTILTLYFLKRMHLFNLPEVSSVFVLLVFSFYSLGKLLEGKKEWFRVEIPKYFSWLFLLVYFFTN
;
A
#
# COMPACT_ATOMS: atom_id res chain seq x y z
N MET A 1 -14.82 -15.05 -0.79
CA MET A 1 -13.46 -15.34 -1.33
C MET A 1 -13.40 -15.47 -2.86
N ARG A 2 -14.38 -16.06 -3.56
CA ARG A 2 -14.33 -16.21 -5.04
C ARG A 2 -14.24 -14.89 -5.84
N LEU A 3 -14.81 -13.80 -5.33
CA LEU A 3 -14.84 -12.51 -6.02
C LEU A 3 -13.44 -11.89 -6.24
N ILE A 4 -12.62 -11.82 -5.20
CA ILE A 4 -11.26 -11.25 -5.29
C ILE A 4 -10.40 -12.09 -6.24
N GLU A 5 -10.44 -13.42 -6.12
CA GLU A 5 -9.70 -14.32 -7.02
C GLU A 5 -10.13 -14.16 -8.48
N SER A 6 -11.41 -13.86 -8.74
CA SER A 6 -11.92 -13.65 -10.10
C SER A 6 -11.51 -12.31 -10.72
N ILE A 7 -11.15 -11.30 -9.92
CA ILE A 7 -10.80 -9.95 -10.41
C ILE A 7 -9.30 -9.84 -10.73
N VAL A 8 -8.44 -10.61 -10.06
CA VAL A 8 -6.98 -10.54 -10.26
C VAL A 8 -6.55 -10.71 -11.74
N PRO A 9 -7.10 -11.66 -12.53
CA PRO A 9 -6.77 -11.75 -13.96
C PRO A 9 -7.09 -10.49 -14.75
N PHE A 10 -8.13 -9.76 -14.36
CA PHE A 10 -8.52 -8.49 -14.99
C PHE A 10 -7.50 -7.38 -14.70
N TYR A 11 -6.92 -7.33 -13.49
CA TYR A 11 -5.84 -6.39 -13.19
C TYR A 11 -4.62 -6.62 -14.09
N PHE A 12 -4.19 -7.87 -14.26
CA PHE A 12 -3.07 -8.20 -15.15
C PHE A 12 -3.39 -7.93 -16.62
N LEU A 13 -4.63 -8.16 -17.05
CA LEU A 13 -5.06 -7.82 -18.41
C LEU A 13 -4.99 -6.30 -18.65
N LEU A 14 -5.51 -5.48 -17.72
CA LEU A 14 -5.44 -4.02 -17.83
C LEU A 14 -3.99 -3.51 -17.81
N MET A 15 -3.14 -4.07 -16.95
CA MET A 15 -1.70 -3.76 -16.96
C MET A 15 -1.06 -4.11 -18.30
N LEU A 16 -1.36 -5.29 -18.86
CA LEU A 16 -0.83 -5.69 -20.17
C LEU A 16 -1.29 -4.72 -21.28
N ILE A 17 -2.56 -4.31 -21.25
CA ILE A 17 -3.08 -3.30 -22.18
C ILE A 17 -2.34 -1.98 -22.03
N GLU A 18 -2.13 -1.49 -20.79
CA GLU A 18 -1.38 -0.25 -20.54
C GLU A 18 0.08 -0.35 -21.00
N ILE A 19 0.74 -1.49 -20.77
CA ILE A 19 2.10 -1.76 -21.24
C ILE A 19 2.15 -1.73 -22.78
N ILE A 20 1.24 -2.43 -23.46
CA ILE A 20 1.20 -2.43 -24.93
C ILE A 20 0.96 -1.01 -25.46
N TYR A 21 0.00 -0.28 -24.86
CA TYR A 21 -0.31 1.10 -25.25
C TYR A 21 0.88 2.05 -25.05
N THR A 22 1.55 1.99 -23.90
CA THR A 22 2.72 2.84 -23.60
C THR A 22 3.90 2.52 -24.51
N ARG A 23 4.12 1.24 -24.86
CA ARG A 23 5.14 0.85 -25.84
C ARG A 23 4.81 1.34 -27.25
N TYR A 24 3.56 1.20 -27.69
CA TYR A 24 3.10 1.70 -28.98
C TYR A 24 3.22 3.24 -29.10
N THR A 25 2.84 3.96 -28.04
CA THR A 25 2.90 5.43 -27.97
C THR A 25 4.27 5.98 -27.54
N LYS A 26 5.28 5.11 -27.36
CA LYS A 26 6.64 5.45 -26.92
C LYS A 26 6.66 6.26 -25.61
N LYS A 27 5.71 5.99 -24.71
CA LYS A 27 5.66 6.55 -23.36
C LYS A 27 6.45 5.66 -22.41
N ASP A 28 7.29 6.28 -21.60
CA ASP A 28 8.20 5.60 -20.70
C ASP A 28 7.70 5.63 -19.25
N TYR A 29 6.54 4.99 -19.03
CA TYR A 29 5.83 4.96 -17.74
C TYR A 29 6.12 3.69 -16.91
N TYR A 30 6.84 2.73 -17.49
CA TYR A 30 7.08 1.43 -16.92
C TYR A 30 8.57 1.14 -16.86
N PHE A 31 9.11 1.03 -15.65
CA PHE A 31 10.44 0.51 -15.40
C PHE A 31 10.35 -0.93 -14.87
N TYR A 32 11.04 -1.86 -15.53
CA TYR A 32 10.89 -3.30 -15.29
C TYR A 32 11.16 -3.68 -13.83
N GLU A 33 12.26 -3.16 -13.27
CA GLU A 33 12.69 -3.49 -11.92
C GLU A 33 11.70 -2.96 -10.87
N ASP A 34 11.19 -1.75 -11.06
CA ASP A 34 10.21 -1.15 -10.13
C ASP A 34 8.85 -1.85 -10.23
N SER A 35 8.38 -2.19 -11.44
CA SER A 35 7.15 -2.99 -11.59
C SER A 35 7.26 -4.37 -10.97
N LEU A 36 8.44 -5.01 -11.02
CA LEU A 36 8.64 -6.30 -10.35
C LEU A 36 8.67 -6.12 -8.82
N ALA A 37 9.22 -5.01 -8.32
CA ALA A 37 9.18 -4.66 -6.90
C ALA A 37 7.75 -4.38 -6.41
N ASP A 38 6.94 -3.66 -7.20
CA ASP A 38 5.52 -3.41 -6.92
C ASP A 38 4.75 -4.70 -6.75
N LEU A 39 4.88 -5.61 -7.72
CA LEU A 39 4.21 -6.90 -7.71
C LEU A 39 4.71 -7.78 -6.54
N SER A 40 6.01 -7.75 -6.25
CA SER A 40 6.60 -8.49 -5.13
C SER A 40 6.07 -8.02 -3.79
N LEU A 41 5.98 -6.71 -3.57
CA LEU A 41 5.35 -6.11 -2.39
C LEU A 41 3.86 -6.48 -2.30
N GLY A 42 3.15 -6.48 -3.43
CA GLY A 42 1.77 -6.93 -3.51
C GLY A 42 1.58 -8.38 -3.06
N VAL A 43 2.38 -9.31 -3.59
CA VAL A 43 2.31 -10.72 -3.19
C VAL A 43 2.71 -10.89 -1.72
N LEU A 44 3.79 -10.23 -1.28
CA LEU A 44 4.22 -10.28 0.11
C LEU A 44 3.13 -9.77 1.05
N SER A 45 2.43 -8.68 0.70
CA SER A 45 1.32 -8.17 1.52
C SER A 45 0.20 -9.20 1.71
N ARG A 46 -0.11 -10.02 0.69
CA ARG A 46 -1.12 -11.08 0.80
C ARG A 46 -0.74 -12.19 1.78
N ILE A 47 0.56 -12.48 1.91
CA ILE A 47 1.07 -13.48 2.86
C ILE A 47 0.80 -13.03 4.30
N PHE A 48 1.03 -11.75 4.62
CA PHE A 48 0.77 -11.20 5.95
C PHE A 48 -0.73 -10.93 6.18
N ASP A 49 -1.44 -10.49 5.15
CA ASP A 49 -2.88 -10.18 5.21
C ASP A 49 -3.71 -11.38 5.67
N GLY A 50 -3.31 -12.61 5.33
CA GLY A 50 -4.03 -13.81 5.78
C GLY A 50 -4.21 -13.86 7.31
N LEU A 51 -3.16 -13.57 8.06
CA LEU A 51 -3.21 -13.57 9.54
C LEU A 51 -3.86 -12.30 10.10
N ILE A 52 -3.52 -11.14 9.53
CA ILE A 52 -4.05 -9.83 9.98
C ILE A 52 -5.56 -9.77 9.76
N LEU A 53 -6.05 -10.18 8.59
CA LEU A 53 -7.45 -10.16 8.26
C LEU A 53 -8.26 -11.10 9.16
N LEU A 54 -7.72 -12.26 9.53
CA LEU A 54 -8.37 -13.15 10.50
C LEU A 54 -8.57 -12.46 11.86
N GLY A 55 -7.55 -11.75 12.37
CA GLY A 55 -7.66 -10.98 13.61
C GLY A 55 -8.68 -9.85 13.52
N ILE A 56 -8.68 -9.09 12.41
CA ILE A 56 -9.63 -8.00 12.17
C ILE A 56 -11.06 -8.53 12.03
N VAL A 57 -11.27 -9.61 11.27
CA VAL A 57 -12.57 -10.25 11.10
C VAL A 57 -13.06 -10.81 12.43
N PHE A 58 -12.19 -11.44 13.22
CA PHE A 58 -12.56 -11.90 14.57
C PHE A 58 -13.04 -10.74 15.44
N LEU A 59 -12.27 -9.65 15.50
CA LEU A 59 -12.66 -8.45 16.25
C LEU A 59 -13.96 -7.84 15.72
N TYR A 60 -14.09 -7.73 14.40
CA TYR A 60 -15.31 -7.25 13.73
C TYR A 60 -16.52 -8.09 14.13
N SER A 61 -16.42 -9.42 14.09
CA SER A 61 -17.51 -10.32 14.51
C SER A 61 -17.86 -10.13 15.97
N LYS A 62 -16.88 -9.92 16.86
CA LYS A 62 -17.16 -9.63 18.29
C LYS A 62 -17.85 -8.30 18.51
N LEU A 63 -17.49 -7.27 17.76
CA LEU A 63 -18.21 -5.99 17.80
C LEU A 63 -19.61 -6.11 17.21
N TYR A 64 -19.76 -6.93 16.17
CA TYR A 64 -21.06 -7.20 15.55
C TYR A 64 -22.00 -7.96 16.50
N ASP A 65 -21.49 -8.92 17.30
CA ASP A 65 -22.27 -9.61 18.34
C ASP A 65 -22.83 -8.64 19.41
N LEU A 66 -22.13 -7.52 19.65
CA LEU A 66 -22.59 -6.44 20.54
C LEU A 66 -23.59 -5.49 19.87
N SER A 67 -23.71 -5.55 18.54
CA SER A 67 -24.65 -4.72 17.81
C SER A 67 -26.08 -5.23 17.99
N ILE A 68 -27.02 -4.31 18.18
CA ILE A 68 -28.47 -4.59 18.04
C ILE A 68 -28.87 -4.41 16.56
N GLY A 69 -27.87 -4.44 15.67
CA GLY A 69 -27.85 -3.67 14.44
C GLY A 69 -28.61 -4.32 13.30
N VAL A 70 -28.44 -5.62 13.01
CA VAL A 70 -29.15 -6.21 11.84
C VAL A 70 -30.66 -6.26 12.00
N GLU A 71 -31.16 -6.54 13.21
CA GLU A 71 -32.61 -6.47 13.45
C GLU A 71 -33.13 -5.04 13.28
N THR A 72 -32.38 -4.05 13.77
CA THR A 72 -32.69 -2.63 13.63
C THR A 72 -32.60 -2.15 12.17
N LEU A 73 -31.52 -2.48 11.46
CA LEU A 73 -31.30 -2.18 10.05
C LEU A 73 -32.40 -2.81 9.20
N SER A 74 -32.76 -4.06 9.46
CA SER A 74 -33.86 -4.73 8.73
C SER A 74 -35.20 -4.03 8.97
N LYS A 75 -35.47 -3.55 10.20
CA LYS A 75 -36.67 -2.75 10.53
C LYS A 75 -36.72 -1.40 9.81
N ILE A 76 -35.58 -0.84 9.39
CA ILE A 76 -35.50 0.41 8.60
C ILE A 76 -35.16 0.16 7.12
N PHE A 77 -35.43 -1.04 6.60
CA PHE A 77 -35.22 -1.42 5.19
C PHE A 77 -33.76 -1.42 4.71
N LEU A 78 -32.80 -1.61 5.63
CA LEU A 78 -31.36 -1.75 5.38
C LEU A 78 -30.84 -3.16 5.70
N GLY A 79 -31.68 -4.20 5.61
CA GLY A 79 -31.20 -5.59 5.67
C GLY A 79 -30.41 -6.00 4.41
N PRO A 80 -29.59 -7.07 4.42
CA PRO A 80 -28.76 -7.47 3.27
C PRO A 80 -29.51 -7.76 1.96
N SER A 81 -30.81 -8.04 2.04
CA SER A 81 -31.70 -8.22 0.88
C SER A 81 -32.12 -6.89 0.21
N SER A 82 -31.94 -5.76 0.89
CA SER A 82 -32.27 -4.44 0.37
C SER A 82 -31.14 -3.90 -0.50
N PHE A 83 -31.46 -3.33 -1.67
CA PHE A 83 -30.48 -2.63 -2.49
C PHE A 83 -29.87 -1.43 -1.75
N LEU A 84 -30.65 -0.76 -0.90
CA LEU A 84 -30.20 0.41 -0.15
C LEU A 84 -29.13 0.06 0.89
N HIS A 85 -29.15 -1.16 1.44
CA HIS A 85 -28.08 -1.67 2.33
C HIS A 85 -26.70 -1.53 1.69
N TRP A 86 -26.58 -1.98 0.44
CA TRP A 86 -25.31 -2.00 -0.28
C TRP A 86 -24.85 -0.60 -0.67
N ILE A 87 -25.76 0.29 -1.07
CA ILE A 87 -25.44 1.69 -1.39
C ILE A 87 -24.96 2.44 -0.13
N VAL A 88 -25.71 2.33 0.97
CA VAL A 88 -25.33 2.98 2.23
C VAL A 88 -24.00 2.44 2.75
N LEU A 89 -23.81 1.11 2.73
CA LEU A 89 -22.55 0.50 3.13
C LEU A 89 -21.39 0.96 2.24
N PHE A 90 -21.58 1.06 0.92
CA PHE A 90 -20.55 1.53 0.01
C PHE A 90 -20.13 2.98 0.30
N VAL A 91 -21.09 3.88 0.50
CA VAL A 91 -20.81 5.28 0.81
C VAL A 91 -20.13 5.42 2.19
N LEU A 92 -20.61 4.70 3.21
CA LEU A 92 -20.01 4.71 4.55
C LEU A 92 -18.59 4.14 4.53
N LEU A 93 -18.37 3.01 3.83
CA LEU A 93 -17.05 2.41 3.73
C LEU A 93 -16.08 3.33 2.99
N ASP A 94 -16.51 3.99 1.90
CA ASP A 94 -15.65 4.94 1.19
C ASP A 94 -15.30 6.17 2.05
N PHE A 95 -16.24 6.64 2.87
CA PHE A 95 -15.95 7.70 3.83
C PHE A 95 -14.96 7.26 4.92
N LEU A 96 -15.12 6.05 5.47
CA LEU A 96 -14.16 5.48 6.42
C LEU A 96 -12.79 5.25 5.79
N PHE A 97 -12.75 4.88 4.50
CA PHE A 97 -11.53 4.82 3.73
C PHE A 97 -10.87 6.20 3.62
N TYR A 98 -11.61 7.25 3.28
CA TYR A 98 -11.08 8.63 3.24
C TYR A 98 -10.42 9.02 4.57
N LEU A 99 -11.08 8.74 5.71
CA LEU A 99 -10.51 9.01 7.04
C LEU A 99 -9.25 8.21 7.29
N ALA A 100 -9.29 6.90 7.03
CA ALA A 100 -8.14 6.02 7.20
C ALA A 100 -6.96 6.47 6.34
N HIS A 101 -7.22 6.80 5.09
CA HIS A 101 -6.23 7.21 4.11
C HIS A 101 -5.60 8.55 4.49
N ARG A 102 -6.41 9.55 4.85
CA ARG A 102 -5.93 10.83 5.36
C ARG A 102 -5.04 10.65 6.59
N TYR A 103 -5.51 9.92 7.60
CA TYR A 103 -4.72 9.70 8.81
C TYR A 103 -3.47 8.85 8.56
N SER A 104 -3.47 7.98 7.55
CA SER A 104 -2.27 7.32 7.07
C SER A 104 -1.24 8.29 6.50
N HIS A 105 -1.61 9.46 6.00
CA HIS A 105 -0.65 10.50 5.59
C HIS A 105 -0.31 11.47 6.73
N GLU A 106 -1.25 11.76 7.62
CA GLU A 106 -1.08 12.78 8.67
C GLU A 106 -0.54 12.23 10.00
N ILE A 107 -0.54 10.92 10.24
CA ILE A 107 -0.08 10.28 11.48
C ILE A 107 1.05 9.31 11.19
N LYS A 108 2.25 9.57 11.75
CA LYS A 108 3.49 8.87 11.40
C LYS A 108 3.44 7.34 11.58
N ILE A 109 2.81 6.82 12.64
CA ILE A 109 2.66 5.36 12.80
C ILE A 109 1.73 4.75 11.74
N LEU A 110 0.68 5.45 11.33
CA LEU A 110 -0.20 5.00 10.24
C LEU A 110 0.45 5.17 8.87
N TRP A 111 1.32 6.18 8.71
CA TRP A 111 2.18 6.34 7.54
C TRP A 111 3.09 5.15 7.32
N ALA A 112 3.60 4.51 8.37
CA ALA A 112 4.37 3.28 8.22
C ALA A 112 3.60 2.17 7.49
N SER A 113 2.26 2.17 7.55
CA SER A 113 1.41 1.21 6.83
C SER A 113 1.08 1.60 5.38
N HIS A 114 1.45 2.82 4.96
CA HIS A 114 1.02 3.39 3.68
C HIS A 114 2.18 3.90 2.83
N VAL A 115 3.31 4.29 3.44
CA VAL A 115 4.54 4.77 2.76
C VAL A 115 5.01 3.88 1.62
N VAL A 116 4.86 2.56 1.76
CA VAL A 116 5.23 1.59 0.74
C VAL A 116 4.49 1.87 -0.57
N HIS A 117 3.22 2.22 -0.50
CA HIS A 117 2.38 2.53 -1.65
C HIS A 117 2.87 3.74 -2.45
N HIS A 118 3.36 4.77 -1.74
CA HIS A 118 3.91 6.00 -2.33
C HIS A 118 5.39 5.90 -2.72
N SER A 119 6.05 4.79 -2.42
CA SER A 119 7.51 4.70 -2.58
C SER A 119 8.01 4.38 -4.00
N SER A 120 7.11 4.08 -4.94
CA SER A 120 7.48 3.95 -6.36
C SER A 120 7.74 5.34 -6.95
N GLU A 121 8.84 5.49 -7.68
CA GLU A 121 9.11 6.70 -8.46
C GLU A 121 8.45 6.66 -9.86
N GLU A 122 7.88 5.51 -10.24
CA GLU A 122 7.03 5.33 -11.41
C GLU A 122 5.55 5.55 -11.03
N PHE A 123 4.70 5.76 -12.03
CA PHE A 123 3.25 5.79 -11.80
C PHE A 123 2.51 5.17 -12.98
N ASN A 124 1.99 3.97 -12.74
CA ASN A 124 1.28 3.11 -13.68
C ASN A 124 0.49 2.06 -12.89
N LEU A 125 -0.25 1.17 -13.57
CA LEU A 125 -1.15 0.24 -12.90
C LEU A 125 -0.47 -0.76 -11.94
N SER A 126 0.86 -1.00 -12.03
CA SER A 126 1.56 -1.84 -11.04
C SER A 126 1.61 -1.22 -9.66
N VAL A 127 1.62 0.12 -9.55
CA VAL A 127 1.68 0.85 -8.27
C VAL A 127 0.46 0.55 -7.41
N ALA A 128 -0.70 0.28 -8.03
CA ALA A 128 -1.90 -0.17 -7.32
C ALA A 128 -1.66 -1.45 -6.49
N LEU A 129 -0.72 -2.30 -6.92
CA LEU A 129 -0.37 -3.55 -6.26
C LEU A 129 0.80 -3.39 -5.28
N ARG A 130 1.49 -2.24 -5.26
CA ARG A 130 2.53 -1.93 -4.29
C ARG A 130 1.90 -1.64 -2.93
N GLN A 131 1.78 -2.67 -2.08
CA GLN A 131 1.08 -2.58 -0.80
C GLN A 131 1.99 -2.96 0.37
N SER A 132 1.85 -2.27 1.51
CA SER A 132 2.54 -2.65 2.75
C SER A 132 1.96 -3.94 3.32
N PHE A 133 2.79 -4.73 3.99
CA PHE A 133 2.33 -5.92 4.70
C PHE A 133 1.55 -5.63 5.99
N ILE A 134 1.59 -4.38 6.52
CA ILE A 134 0.77 -3.95 7.67
C ILE A 134 -0.39 -3.03 7.27
N ARG A 135 -0.64 -2.85 5.96
CA ARG A 135 -1.70 -1.97 5.46
C ARG A 135 -3.07 -2.23 6.10
N ASN A 136 -3.46 -3.50 6.24
CA ASN A 136 -4.78 -3.84 6.78
C ASN A 136 -4.90 -3.52 8.28
N ILE A 137 -3.79 -3.42 9.02
CA ILE A 137 -3.82 -2.85 10.38
C ILE A 137 -4.12 -1.35 10.29
N GLY A 138 -3.42 -0.62 9.42
CA GLY A 138 -3.61 0.83 9.27
C GLY A 138 -5.00 1.23 8.79
N ILE A 139 -5.53 0.55 7.76
CA ILE A 139 -6.82 0.89 7.13
C ILE A 139 -7.97 0.05 7.70
N GLY A 140 -7.79 -1.25 7.86
CA GLY A 140 -8.89 -2.18 8.19
C GLY A 140 -9.53 -1.93 9.56
N MET A 141 -8.78 -1.39 10.53
CA MET A 141 -9.33 -1.01 11.84
C MET A 141 -10.37 0.12 11.74
N PHE A 142 -10.27 1.00 10.73
CA PHE A 142 -11.25 2.08 10.53
C PHE A 142 -12.62 1.57 10.08
N TYR A 143 -12.72 0.32 9.65
CA TYR A 143 -13.99 -0.29 9.24
C TYR A 143 -14.74 -0.97 10.40
N LEU A 144 -14.13 -1.09 11.58
CA LEU A 144 -14.77 -1.68 12.77
C LEU A 144 -16.09 -0.99 13.19
N PRO A 145 -16.28 0.33 13.06
CA PRO A 145 -17.57 0.96 13.35
C PRO A 145 -18.74 0.39 12.53
N LEU A 146 -18.50 -0.16 11.33
CA LEU A 146 -19.56 -0.78 10.51
C LEU A 146 -20.18 -2.00 11.21
N ALA A 147 -19.39 -2.72 12.01
CA ALA A 147 -19.87 -3.85 12.80
C ALA A 147 -20.89 -3.38 13.85
N LEU A 148 -20.58 -2.29 14.55
CA LEU A 148 -21.46 -1.69 15.57
C LEU A 148 -22.74 -1.11 14.96
N LEU A 149 -22.67 -0.63 13.71
CA LEU A 149 -23.84 -0.20 12.94
C LEU A 149 -24.70 -1.37 12.45
N GLY A 150 -24.23 -2.61 12.61
CA GLY A 150 -24.98 -3.82 12.24
C GLY A 150 -24.73 -4.32 10.83
N PHE A 151 -23.67 -3.90 10.13
CA PHE A 151 -23.36 -4.48 8.83
C PHE A 151 -22.66 -5.85 8.99
N PRO A 152 -23.20 -6.93 8.42
CA PRO A 152 -22.56 -8.24 8.46
C PRO A 152 -21.16 -8.22 7.85
N VAL A 153 -20.28 -9.08 8.34
CA VAL A 153 -18.89 -9.15 7.86
C VAL A 153 -18.81 -9.49 6.37
N GLU A 154 -19.72 -10.32 5.86
CA GLU A 154 -19.78 -10.68 4.45
C GLU A 154 -20.07 -9.46 3.56
N SER A 155 -21.03 -8.62 3.98
CA SER A 155 -21.36 -7.38 3.27
C SER A 155 -20.17 -6.42 3.25
N TYR A 156 -19.52 -6.25 4.41
CA TYR A 156 -18.29 -5.46 4.53
C TYR A 156 -17.21 -5.95 3.56
N LEU A 157 -16.88 -7.24 3.57
CA LEU A 157 -15.81 -7.81 2.74
C LEU A 157 -16.10 -7.67 1.23
N ILE A 158 -17.37 -7.75 0.82
CA ILE A 158 -17.78 -7.55 -0.58
C ILE A 158 -17.60 -6.09 -0.98
N ILE A 159 -18.14 -5.15 -0.20
CA ILE A 159 -18.03 -3.72 -0.50
C ILE A 159 -16.58 -3.24 -0.46
N ASP A 160 -15.80 -3.72 0.49
CA ASP A 160 -14.37 -3.44 0.58
C ASP A 160 -13.61 -3.92 -0.67
N ALA A 161 -13.91 -5.13 -1.16
CA ALA A 161 -13.34 -5.64 -2.40
C ALA A 161 -13.72 -4.78 -3.62
N LEU A 162 -14.98 -4.34 -3.73
CA LEU A 162 -15.43 -3.44 -4.80
C LEU A 162 -14.76 -2.07 -4.73
N ASN A 163 -14.64 -1.50 -3.53
CA ASN A 163 -13.97 -0.23 -3.31
C ASN A 163 -12.49 -0.30 -3.74
N ARG A 164 -11.76 -1.34 -3.33
CA ARG A 164 -10.37 -1.57 -3.78
C ARG A 164 -10.27 -1.79 -5.29
N THR A 165 -11.26 -2.45 -5.89
CA THR A 165 -11.31 -2.66 -7.35
C THR A 165 -11.46 -1.34 -8.11
N TYR A 166 -12.27 -0.42 -7.60
CA TYR A 166 -12.34 0.93 -8.14
C TYR A 166 -11.00 1.65 -8.02
N GLN A 167 -10.34 1.57 -6.86
CA GLN A 167 -9.06 2.25 -6.64
C GLN A 167 -7.91 1.72 -7.53
N PHE A 168 -8.04 0.53 -8.12
CA PHE A 168 -6.99 -0.01 -9.00
C PHE A 168 -6.76 0.86 -10.25
N TRP A 169 -7.81 1.15 -11.02
CA TRP A 169 -7.68 1.72 -12.36
C TRP A 169 -7.23 3.19 -12.38
N VAL A 170 -7.34 3.90 -11.25
CA VAL A 170 -6.91 5.30 -11.15
C VAL A 170 -5.38 5.46 -11.15
N HIS A 171 -4.61 4.37 -11.03
CA HIS A 171 -3.15 4.38 -11.07
C HIS A 171 -2.63 4.40 -12.50
N THR A 172 -2.85 5.48 -13.24
CA THR A 172 -2.35 5.59 -14.61
C THR A 172 -2.02 7.02 -15.00
N ARG A 173 -1.01 7.17 -15.86
CA ARG A 173 -0.67 8.43 -16.56
C ARG A 173 -1.29 8.50 -17.95
N THR A 174 -1.84 7.40 -18.46
CA THR A 174 -2.35 7.33 -19.83
C THR A 174 -3.67 8.08 -20.01
N ILE A 175 -4.50 8.12 -18.96
CA ILE A 175 -5.74 8.90 -18.92
C ILE A 175 -5.42 10.23 -18.24
N LYS A 176 -5.44 11.33 -19.00
CA LYS A 176 -5.14 12.67 -18.49
C LYS A 176 -6.26 13.20 -17.59
N LYS A 177 -7.32 13.75 -18.18
CA LYS A 177 -8.51 14.21 -17.44
C LYS A 177 -9.76 13.51 -17.97
N LEU A 178 -10.75 13.37 -17.11
CA LEU A 178 -12.10 12.93 -17.45
C LEU A 178 -13.04 14.16 -17.53
N PRO A 179 -14.26 14.00 -18.08
CA PRO A 179 -15.23 15.09 -18.10
C PRO A 179 -15.46 15.68 -16.70
N SER A 180 -15.63 16.99 -16.62
CA SER A 180 -15.71 17.74 -15.36
C SER A 180 -16.82 17.24 -14.42
N TRP A 181 -17.94 16.75 -14.96
CA TRP A 181 -19.02 16.17 -14.14
C TRP A 181 -18.60 14.87 -13.44
N PHE A 182 -17.70 14.09 -14.06
CA PHE A 182 -17.19 12.86 -13.46
C PHE A 182 -16.13 13.20 -12.40
N GLU A 183 -15.21 14.11 -12.72
CA GLU A 183 -14.22 14.65 -11.77
C GLU A 183 -14.86 15.49 -10.65
N ALA A 184 -16.11 15.89 -10.80
CA ALA A 184 -16.85 16.55 -9.73
C ALA A 184 -17.17 15.59 -8.57
N VAL A 185 -17.40 14.30 -8.88
CA VAL A 185 -17.96 13.31 -7.95
C VAL A 185 -16.96 12.21 -7.62
N PHE A 186 -16.22 11.74 -8.60
CA PHE A 186 -15.39 10.55 -8.52
C PHE A 186 -13.89 10.87 -8.55
N VAL A 187 -13.11 10.08 -7.84
CA VAL A 187 -11.65 10.06 -7.94
C VAL A 187 -11.28 9.54 -9.32
N THR A 188 -10.36 10.22 -9.98
CA THR A 188 -9.92 9.91 -11.35
C THR A 188 -8.40 9.76 -11.36
N PRO A 189 -7.81 9.29 -12.47
CA PRO A 189 -6.36 9.26 -12.60
C PRO A 189 -5.68 10.61 -12.35
N SER A 190 -6.33 11.73 -12.72
CA SER A 190 -5.81 13.07 -12.45
C SER A 190 -5.72 13.36 -10.94
N HIS A 191 -6.79 13.09 -10.21
CA HIS A 191 -6.82 13.24 -8.75
C HIS A 191 -5.77 12.36 -8.06
N HIS A 192 -5.65 11.11 -8.51
CA HIS A 192 -4.76 10.13 -7.89
C HIS A 192 -3.28 10.37 -8.23
N ARG A 193 -2.96 10.95 -9.39
CA ARG A 193 -1.60 11.41 -9.71
C ARG A 193 -1.16 12.53 -8.78
N VAL A 194 -2.03 13.49 -8.48
CA VAL A 194 -1.78 14.56 -7.49
C VAL A 194 -1.54 13.93 -6.12
N HIS A 195 -2.36 12.97 -5.73
CA HIS A 195 -2.23 12.28 -4.46
C HIS A 195 -0.87 11.57 -4.28
N HIS A 196 -0.36 10.93 -5.33
CA HIS A 196 0.94 10.26 -5.31
C HIS A 196 2.15 11.18 -5.51
N ALA A 197 1.94 12.49 -5.64
CA ALA A 197 3.00 13.42 -5.97
C ALA A 197 3.88 13.76 -4.77
N MET A 198 5.18 13.95 -5.03
CA MET A 198 6.13 14.54 -4.08
C MET A 198 6.31 16.05 -4.27
N ASN A 199 5.61 16.66 -5.24
CA ASN A 199 5.66 18.10 -5.49
C ASN A 199 5.08 18.88 -4.29
N PRO A 200 5.72 19.97 -3.84
CA PRO A 200 5.24 20.74 -2.69
C PRO A 200 3.77 21.17 -2.77
N GLU A 201 3.28 21.51 -3.96
CA GLU A 201 1.90 21.96 -4.21
C GLU A 201 0.86 20.86 -4.02
N TYR A 202 1.29 19.60 -4.13
CA TYR A 202 0.41 18.41 -4.17
C TYR A 202 0.52 17.53 -2.93
N ILE A 203 1.49 17.79 -2.03
CA ILE A 203 1.63 17.07 -0.77
C ILE A 203 0.33 17.19 0.04
N ASP A 204 -0.10 16.06 0.60
CA ASP A 204 -1.26 15.97 1.48
C ASP A 204 -2.58 16.43 0.81
N LYS A 205 -2.81 15.94 -0.42
CA LYS A 205 -4.01 16.23 -1.23
C LYS A 205 -4.70 14.97 -1.75
N ASN A 206 -6.00 15.10 -2.02
CA ASN A 206 -6.83 14.12 -2.72
C ASN A 206 -6.81 12.70 -2.10
N TYR A 207 -7.24 12.57 -0.85
CA TYR A 207 -7.28 11.30 -0.11
C TYR A 207 -8.45 10.37 -0.46
N GLY A 208 -9.42 10.82 -1.26
CA GLY A 208 -10.59 10.01 -1.63
C GLY A 208 -10.20 8.68 -2.29
N GLY A 209 -10.98 7.63 -2.00
CA GLY A 209 -10.84 6.33 -2.69
C GLY A 209 -11.69 6.28 -3.96
N VAL A 210 -13.00 6.37 -3.79
CA VAL A 210 -13.97 6.40 -4.90
C VAL A 210 -14.52 7.80 -5.10
N PHE A 211 -14.94 8.48 -4.03
CA PHE A 211 -15.55 9.80 -4.12
C PHE A 211 -14.55 10.91 -3.77
N ILE A 212 -14.34 11.84 -4.70
CA ILE A 212 -13.52 13.06 -4.47
C ILE A 212 -14.28 14.10 -3.63
N ILE A 213 -15.58 13.87 -3.41
CA ILE A 213 -16.45 14.76 -2.63
C ILE A 213 -15.93 14.95 -1.20
N TRP A 214 -15.36 13.90 -0.59
CA TRP A 214 -14.78 14.00 0.75
C TRP A 214 -13.66 15.04 0.79
N ASP A 215 -12.75 15.03 -0.18
CA ASP A 215 -11.69 16.02 -0.27
C ASP A 215 -12.20 17.46 -0.42
N LYS A 216 -13.32 17.64 -1.12
CA LYS A 216 -13.95 18.97 -1.28
C LYS A 216 -14.61 19.43 0.01
N ILE A 217 -15.29 18.53 0.73
CA ILE A 217 -15.94 18.82 2.02
C ILE A 217 -14.88 19.17 3.08
N PHE A 218 -13.80 18.42 3.15
CA PHE A 218 -12.78 18.56 4.20
C PHE A 218 -11.57 19.44 3.79
N GLY A 219 -11.62 20.06 2.61
CA GLY A 219 -10.62 21.04 2.15
C GLY A 219 -9.25 20.45 1.77
N THR A 220 -9.20 19.17 1.39
CA THR A 220 -7.97 18.47 0.94
C THR A 220 -7.89 18.30 -0.58
N TYR A 221 -8.88 18.83 -1.32
CA TYR A 221 -8.88 18.79 -2.79
C TYR A 221 -7.76 19.65 -3.41
N CYS A 222 -7.15 19.14 -4.47
CA CYS A 222 -6.24 19.87 -5.35
C CYS A 222 -6.38 19.41 -6.81
N GLU A 223 -6.47 20.36 -7.73
CA GLU A 223 -6.48 20.08 -9.16
C GLU A 223 -5.06 19.80 -9.68
N GLU A 224 -4.93 18.84 -10.59
CA GLU A 224 -3.71 18.67 -11.38
C GLU A 224 -3.57 19.79 -12.41
N THR A 225 -2.59 20.68 -12.17
CA THR A 225 -2.27 21.82 -13.04
C THR A 225 -1.02 21.59 -13.89
N PHE A 226 -0.15 20.66 -13.47
CA PHE A 226 1.07 20.23 -14.16
C PHE A 226 1.38 18.76 -13.83
N GLU A 227 2.17 18.11 -14.69
CA GLU A 227 2.56 16.69 -14.54
C GLU A 227 3.31 16.46 -13.21
N PRO A 228 2.82 15.59 -12.33
CA PRO A 228 3.47 15.32 -11.05
C PRO A 228 4.76 14.51 -11.16
N ARG A 229 5.57 14.61 -10.11
CA ARG A 229 6.71 13.74 -9.82
C ARG A 229 6.36 12.81 -8.66
N TYR A 230 6.73 11.55 -8.76
CA TYR A 230 6.34 10.49 -7.82
C TYR A 230 7.50 10.02 -6.94
N GLY A 231 7.16 9.23 -5.93
CA GLY A 231 8.05 8.72 -4.91
C GLY A 231 7.87 9.46 -3.58
N LEU A 232 8.81 9.23 -2.67
CA LEU A 232 8.86 9.87 -1.37
C LEU A 232 9.66 11.17 -1.43
N THR A 233 9.35 12.11 -0.54
CA THR A 233 10.20 13.30 -0.28
C THR A 233 11.62 12.95 0.17
N SER A 234 11.77 11.75 0.73
CA SER A 234 13.04 11.08 1.05
C SER A 234 13.05 9.70 0.39
N GLN A 235 13.61 9.62 -0.82
CA GLN A 235 13.58 8.41 -1.64
C GLN A 235 14.32 7.23 -0.99
N LEU A 236 13.79 6.01 -1.19
CA LEU A 236 14.41 4.78 -0.68
C LEU A 236 15.67 4.39 -1.48
N HIS A 237 15.65 4.61 -2.81
CA HIS A 237 16.71 4.19 -3.73
C HIS A 237 17.12 2.70 -3.61
N ASN A 238 16.13 1.83 -3.32
CA ASN A 238 16.29 0.39 -3.33
C ASN A 238 14.94 -0.32 -3.55
N TYR A 239 15.00 -1.58 -3.99
CA TYR A 239 13.90 -2.49 -4.24
C TYR A 239 13.75 -3.55 -3.12
N ASP A 240 14.34 -3.33 -1.95
CA ASP A 240 14.25 -4.25 -0.81
C ASP A 240 12.86 -4.17 -0.15
N PRO A 241 12.01 -5.21 -0.29
CA PRO A 241 10.64 -5.13 0.20
C PRO A 241 10.57 -5.10 1.73
N ILE A 242 11.57 -5.61 2.43
CA ILE A 242 11.62 -5.59 3.90
C ILE A 242 11.95 -4.18 4.34
N ASN A 243 13.02 -3.59 3.81
CA ASN A 243 13.41 -2.22 4.13
C ASN A 243 12.29 -1.22 3.81
N ALA A 244 11.63 -1.36 2.66
CA ALA A 244 10.48 -0.55 2.28
C ALA A 244 9.36 -0.54 3.33
N ASN A 245 9.11 -1.65 4.02
CA ASN A 245 8.07 -1.73 5.05
C ASN A 245 8.53 -1.29 6.45
N VAL A 246 9.81 -1.44 6.79
CA VAL A 246 10.28 -1.22 8.17
C VAL A 246 10.98 0.11 8.40
N HIS A 247 11.40 0.84 7.35
CA HIS A 247 12.21 2.05 7.50
C HIS A 247 11.54 3.13 8.38
N VAL A 248 10.25 3.45 8.16
CA VAL A 248 9.52 4.42 9.00
C VAL A 248 9.44 3.96 10.46
N LEU A 249 9.23 2.66 10.70
CA LEU A 249 9.23 2.11 12.06
C LEU A 249 10.62 2.20 12.69
N LYS A 250 11.69 1.89 11.94
CA LYS A 250 13.07 2.06 12.40
C LYS A 250 13.34 3.51 12.79
N ASP A 251 12.89 4.48 12.00
CA ASP A 251 13.06 5.90 12.29
C ASP A 251 12.31 6.31 13.56
N LEU A 252 11.06 5.84 13.74
CA LEU A 252 10.26 6.06 14.95
C LEU A 252 10.94 5.53 16.21
N PHE A 253 11.38 4.27 16.19
CA PHE A 253 12.06 3.67 17.34
C PHE A 253 13.44 4.29 17.56
N SER A 254 14.15 4.66 16.50
CA SER A 254 15.41 5.39 16.58
C SER A 254 15.22 6.74 17.27
N ASP A 255 14.21 7.51 16.88
CA ASP A 255 13.88 8.80 17.50
C ASP A 255 13.57 8.62 19.00
N LEU A 256 12.79 7.60 19.36
CA LEU A 256 12.49 7.27 20.76
C LEU A 256 13.74 6.90 21.58
N ILE A 257 14.67 6.13 21.00
CA ILE A 257 15.89 5.67 21.67
C ILE A 257 16.88 6.82 21.84
N HIS A 258 17.10 7.63 20.80
CA HIS A 258 18.17 8.63 20.78
C HIS A 258 17.77 9.99 21.35
N THR A 259 16.47 10.32 21.39
CA THR A 259 16.03 11.58 22.00
C THR A 259 16.33 11.60 23.50
N LYS A 260 16.77 12.77 23.98
CA LYS A 260 16.89 13.10 25.40
C LYS A 260 15.52 13.21 26.07
N ASN A 261 14.46 13.53 25.32
CA ASN A 261 13.10 13.67 25.84
C ASN A 261 12.19 12.52 25.37
N LYS A 262 12.04 11.50 26.22
CA LYS A 262 11.24 10.30 25.88
C LYS A 262 9.78 10.59 25.60
N TRP A 263 9.21 11.63 26.22
CA TRP A 263 7.85 12.04 25.92
C TRP A 263 7.71 12.55 24.48
N GLN A 264 8.65 13.39 24.01
CA GLN A 264 8.68 13.80 22.61
C GLN A 264 8.89 12.61 21.66
N GLY A 265 9.71 11.64 22.07
CA GLY A 265 9.87 10.37 21.37
C GLY A 265 8.52 9.66 21.17
N ILE A 266 7.73 9.46 22.23
CA ILE A 266 6.41 8.80 22.16
C ILE A 266 5.42 9.63 21.33
N VAL A 267 5.34 10.94 21.56
CA VAL A 267 4.43 11.84 20.84
C VAL A 267 4.70 11.84 19.33
N SER A 268 5.96 11.64 18.91
CA SER A 268 6.33 11.58 17.49
C SER A 268 5.65 10.45 16.72
N PHE A 269 5.22 9.37 17.39
CA PHE A 269 4.47 8.26 16.77
C PHE A 269 3.10 8.73 16.26
N PHE A 270 2.49 9.68 16.97
CA PHE A 270 1.15 10.19 16.71
C PHE A 270 1.14 11.58 16.10
N SER A 271 2.31 12.09 15.69
CA SER A 271 2.48 13.39 15.03
C SER A 271 2.56 13.24 13.51
N TYR A 272 2.58 14.36 12.79
CA TYR A 272 2.86 14.37 11.35
C TYR A 272 4.19 13.68 11.00
N PRO A 273 4.30 13.04 9.82
CA PRO A 273 5.54 12.35 9.41
C PRO A 273 6.80 13.24 9.43
N SER A 274 6.66 14.55 9.24
CA SER A 274 7.76 15.51 9.29
C SER A 274 8.25 15.84 10.70
N VAL A 275 7.45 15.62 11.75
CA VAL A 275 7.75 16.05 13.13
C VAL A 275 8.66 15.04 13.83
N ARG A 276 9.81 15.48 14.33
CA ARG A 276 10.70 14.65 15.18
C ARG A 276 10.92 15.30 16.56
N PRO A 277 11.49 14.60 17.55
CA PRO A 277 11.89 15.24 18.81
C PRO A 277 12.84 16.42 18.58
N ASP A 278 12.67 17.53 19.32
CA ASP A 278 13.33 18.81 19.00
C ASP A 278 14.86 18.76 19.07
N ASP A 279 15.40 17.87 19.90
CA ASP A 279 16.84 17.64 20.01
C ASP A 279 17.43 16.87 18.83
N LEU A 280 16.59 16.20 18.04
CA LEU A 280 16.95 15.46 16.82
C LEU A 280 16.58 16.22 15.52
N GLN A 281 15.84 17.32 15.63
CA GLN A 281 15.45 18.17 14.50
C GLN A 281 16.54 19.19 14.14
N MET A 282 16.50 19.63 12.87
CA MET A 282 17.24 20.81 12.42
C MET A 282 16.79 22.03 13.23
N VAL A 283 17.70 22.98 13.44
CA VAL A 283 17.45 24.16 14.28
C VAL A 283 16.19 24.93 13.84
N MET A 284 15.97 25.04 12.53
CA MET A 284 14.80 25.74 11.96
C MET A 284 13.45 25.04 12.21
N ASP A 285 13.45 23.73 12.51
CA ASP A 285 12.22 22.94 12.72
C ASP A 285 11.94 22.62 14.19
N ARG A 286 12.79 23.11 15.10
CA ARG A 286 12.55 22.94 16.54
C ARG A 286 11.26 23.64 16.94
N GLY A 287 10.37 22.90 17.60
CA GLY A 287 9.03 23.37 17.97
C GLY A 287 8.03 23.41 16.82
N VAL A 288 8.42 23.12 15.58
CA VAL A 288 7.49 23.02 14.45
C VAL A 288 6.68 21.73 14.57
N ARG A 289 5.36 21.87 14.54
CA ARG A 289 4.39 20.77 14.58
C ARG A 289 3.35 20.84 13.46
N ASP A 290 3.10 22.05 12.94
CA ASP A 290 2.23 22.26 11.80
C ASP A 290 2.97 21.84 10.51
N PRO A 291 2.46 20.86 9.75
CA PRO A 291 3.06 20.43 8.49
C PRO A 291 3.19 21.56 7.46
N LYS A 292 2.31 22.57 7.48
CA LYS A 292 2.36 23.70 6.55
C LYS A 292 3.57 24.58 6.81
N VAL A 293 3.92 24.78 8.08
CA VAL A 293 5.12 25.52 8.47
C VAL A 293 6.36 24.72 8.06
N TRP A 294 6.40 23.42 8.35
CA TRP A 294 7.49 22.55 7.90
C TRP A 294 7.67 22.57 6.37
N LEU A 295 6.56 22.47 5.63
CA LEU A 295 6.57 22.52 4.17
C LEU A 295 7.08 23.87 3.66
N SER A 296 6.76 24.97 4.34
CA SER A 296 7.26 26.30 3.98
C SER A 296 8.79 26.40 4.10
N HIS A 297 9.39 25.76 5.11
CA HIS A 297 10.85 25.72 5.30
C HIS A 297 11.54 24.89 4.19
N HIS A 298 10.91 23.80 3.74
CA HIS A 298 11.51 22.84 2.81
C HIS A 298 11.06 22.99 1.35
N ARG A 299 10.20 23.98 1.05
CA ARG A 299 9.57 24.12 -0.28
C ARG A 299 10.58 24.17 -1.41
N LEU A 300 11.64 24.96 -1.27
CA LEU A 300 12.68 25.09 -2.30
C LEU A 300 13.49 23.81 -2.47
N GLU A 301 13.82 23.13 -1.36
CA GLU A 301 14.54 21.85 -1.41
C GLU A 301 13.72 20.78 -2.15
N LEU A 302 12.44 20.67 -1.81
CA LEU A 302 11.53 19.72 -2.44
C LEU A 302 11.30 20.06 -3.93
N ALA A 303 11.14 21.34 -4.27
CA ALA A 303 11.04 21.79 -5.67
C ALA A 303 12.29 21.41 -6.47
N ASN A 304 13.48 21.49 -5.87
CA ASN A 304 14.71 21.02 -6.51
C ASN A 304 14.76 19.49 -6.65
N LYS A 305 14.34 18.76 -5.60
CA LYS A 305 14.30 17.28 -5.60
C LYS A 305 13.40 16.71 -6.70
N VAL A 306 12.35 17.42 -7.09
CA VAL A 306 11.46 17.04 -8.21
C VAL A 306 12.24 16.85 -9.53
N HIS A 307 13.36 17.56 -9.69
CA HIS A 307 14.21 17.50 -10.88
C HIS A 307 15.34 16.46 -10.79
N ASN A 308 15.50 15.77 -9.66
CA ASN A 308 16.49 14.71 -9.53
C ASN A 308 16.20 13.56 -10.51
N PRO A 309 17.22 12.84 -11.00
CA PRO A 309 17.01 11.67 -11.83
C PRO A 309 16.23 10.59 -11.07
N LEU A 310 15.36 9.86 -11.77
CA LEU A 310 14.65 8.70 -11.21
C LEU A 310 15.65 7.61 -10.83
N HIS A 311 15.36 6.86 -9.77
CA HIS A 311 16.11 5.64 -9.46
C HIS A 311 15.83 4.53 -10.47
N ARG A 312 16.49 4.58 -11.63
CA ARG A 312 16.36 3.60 -12.72
C ARG A 312 17.70 2.95 -13.01
N LEU A 313 18.06 1.95 -12.19
CA LEU A 313 19.26 1.14 -12.38
C LEU A 313 18.86 -0.23 -12.93
N PRO A 314 19.09 -0.52 -14.22
CA PRO A 314 18.83 -1.83 -14.78
C PRO A 314 19.67 -2.90 -14.07
N SER A 315 19.04 -3.95 -13.55
CA SER A 315 19.78 -4.98 -12.79
C SER A 315 20.71 -5.80 -13.68
N GLY A 316 20.44 -5.86 -14.99
CA GLY A 316 21.26 -6.59 -15.95
C GLY A 316 20.68 -6.62 -17.36
N LYS A 317 21.32 -7.42 -18.23
CA LYS A 317 20.88 -7.65 -19.62
C LYS A 317 19.60 -8.51 -19.66
N PHE A 318 19.05 -8.70 -20.86
CA PHE A 318 17.81 -9.46 -21.11
C PHE A 318 17.73 -10.80 -20.35
N PHE A 319 18.74 -11.68 -20.48
CA PHE A 319 18.72 -12.99 -19.81
C PHE A 319 18.68 -12.90 -18.28
N TYR A 320 19.31 -11.88 -17.68
CA TYR A 320 19.24 -11.65 -16.25
C TYR A 320 17.84 -11.19 -15.84
N ARG A 321 17.19 -10.32 -16.63
CA ARG A 321 15.80 -9.93 -16.38
C ARG A 321 14.84 -11.11 -16.51
N VAL A 322 15.05 -12.01 -17.48
CA VAL A 322 14.29 -13.26 -17.58
C VAL A 322 14.47 -14.11 -16.31
N TYR A 323 15.70 -14.22 -15.78
CA TYR A 323 15.96 -14.89 -14.51
C TYR A 323 15.19 -14.23 -13.34
N LEU A 324 15.23 -12.90 -13.22
CA LEU A 324 14.47 -12.16 -12.20
C LEU A 324 12.97 -12.43 -12.28
N PHE A 325 12.42 -12.51 -13.49
CA PHE A 325 11.02 -12.84 -13.70
C PHE A 325 10.68 -14.23 -13.16
N PHE A 326 11.53 -15.24 -13.41
CA PHE A 326 11.35 -16.57 -12.81
C PHE A 326 11.49 -16.55 -11.28
N GLN A 327 12.44 -15.77 -10.74
CA GLN A 327 12.60 -15.57 -9.30
C GLN A 327 11.39 -14.89 -8.64
N PHE A 328 10.56 -14.19 -9.41
CA PHE A 328 9.29 -13.65 -8.96
C PHE A 328 8.14 -14.66 -9.10
N ILE A 329 7.99 -15.27 -10.28
CA ILE A 329 6.86 -16.16 -10.59
C ILE A 329 6.85 -17.39 -9.70
N PHE A 330 8.00 -18.01 -9.46
CA PHE A 330 8.07 -19.25 -8.69
C PHE A 330 7.61 -19.07 -7.23
N PRO A 331 8.17 -18.13 -6.42
CA PRO A 331 7.64 -17.84 -5.09
C PRO A 331 6.19 -17.35 -5.09
N THR A 332 5.74 -16.67 -6.15
CA THR A 332 4.35 -16.24 -6.27
C THR A 332 3.39 -17.42 -6.42
N ILE A 333 3.69 -18.38 -7.29
CA ILE A 333 2.90 -19.61 -7.45
C ILE A 333 2.87 -20.40 -6.13
N LEU A 334 4.03 -20.54 -5.47
CA LEU A 334 4.13 -21.19 -4.18
C LEU A 334 3.32 -20.47 -3.09
N THR A 335 3.30 -19.14 -3.10
CA THR A 335 2.48 -18.33 -2.19
C THR A 335 0.99 -18.64 -2.38
N LEU A 336 0.51 -18.64 -3.63
CA LEU A 336 -0.89 -18.94 -3.94
C LEU A 336 -1.27 -20.37 -3.54
N TYR A 337 -0.37 -21.33 -3.81
CA TYR A 337 -0.55 -22.72 -3.41
C TYR A 337 -0.62 -22.86 -1.88
N PHE A 338 0.33 -22.23 -1.18
CA PHE A 338 0.44 -22.25 0.27
C PHE A 338 -0.80 -21.63 0.93
N LEU A 339 -1.23 -20.43 0.53
CA LEU A 339 -2.39 -19.76 1.12
C LEU A 339 -3.68 -20.58 0.97
N LYS A 340 -3.84 -21.36 -0.11
CA LYS A 340 -5.00 -22.25 -0.31
C LYS A 340 -4.96 -23.50 0.56
N ARG A 341 -3.79 -23.91 1.03
CA ARG A 341 -3.56 -25.19 1.72
C ARG A 341 -2.96 -25.06 3.12
N MET A 342 -2.72 -23.85 3.61
CA MET A 342 -2.11 -23.61 4.92
C MET A 342 -2.87 -24.28 6.08
N HIS A 343 -4.18 -24.49 5.92
CA HIS A 343 -5.03 -25.20 6.89
C HIS A 343 -4.70 -26.69 7.04
N LEU A 344 -3.92 -27.27 6.12
CA LEU A 344 -3.48 -28.67 6.16
C LEU A 344 -2.18 -28.88 6.94
N PHE A 345 -1.49 -27.79 7.32
CA PHE A 345 -0.19 -27.81 7.95
C PHE A 345 -0.28 -27.35 9.41
N ASN A 346 0.66 -27.81 10.24
CA ASN A 346 0.77 -27.34 11.62
C ASN A 346 1.48 -25.96 11.68
N LEU A 347 1.42 -25.31 12.85
CA LEU A 347 1.98 -23.95 13.01
C LEU A 347 3.50 -23.86 12.71
N PRO A 348 4.36 -24.80 13.16
CA PRO A 348 5.78 -24.81 12.75
C PRO A 348 6.00 -24.88 11.24
N GLU A 349 5.24 -25.72 10.54
CA GLU A 349 5.31 -25.87 9.08
C GLU A 349 4.87 -24.59 8.37
N VAL A 350 3.72 -24.05 8.76
CA VAL A 350 3.18 -22.77 8.26
C VAL A 350 4.22 -21.66 8.46
N SER A 351 4.81 -21.57 9.65
CA SER A 351 5.83 -20.56 9.98
C SER A 351 7.09 -20.71 9.15
N SER A 352 7.53 -21.95 8.92
CA SER A 352 8.74 -22.23 8.14
C SER A 352 8.58 -21.86 6.66
N VAL A 353 7.44 -22.24 6.06
CA VAL A 353 7.12 -21.86 4.68
C VAL A 353 6.94 -20.35 4.56
N PHE A 354 6.26 -19.72 5.52
CA PHE A 354 6.09 -18.27 5.57
C PHE A 354 7.44 -17.54 5.56
N VAL A 355 8.36 -17.89 6.47
CA VAL A 355 9.70 -17.27 6.53
C VAL A 355 10.44 -17.43 5.21
N LEU A 356 10.35 -18.60 4.58
CA LEU A 356 11.04 -18.85 3.33
C LEU A 356 10.44 -18.08 2.14
N LEU A 357 9.13 -17.89 2.09
CA LEU A 357 8.49 -17.04 1.09
C LEU A 357 8.93 -15.57 1.26
N VAL A 358 8.90 -15.06 2.50
CA VAL A 358 9.40 -13.71 2.83
C VAL A 358 10.87 -13.57 2.40
N PHE A 359 11.70 -14.56 2.73
CA PHE A 359 13.11 -14.58 2.38
C PHE A 359 13.34 -14.61 0.87
N SER A 360 12.47 -15.28 0.12
CA SER A 360 12.53 -15.35 -1.35
C SER A 360 12.28 -13.98 -1.99
N PHE A 361 11.28 -13.22 -1.52
CA PHE A 361 11.03 -11.86 -1.99
C PHE A 361 12.11 -10.87 -1.53
N TYR A 362 12.65 -11.03 -0.32
CA TYR A 362 13.81 -10.25 0.12
C TYR A 362 15.03 -10.47 -0.80
N SER A 363 15.31 -11.73 -1.14
CA SER A 363 16.38 -12.07 -2.08
C SER A 363 16.16 -11.49 -3.46
N LEU A 364 14.92 -11.55 -3.98
CA LEU A 364 14.55 -10.91 -5.24
C LEU A 364 14.79 -9.40 -5.20
N GLY A 365 14.44 -8.72 -4.12
CA GLY A 365 14.75 -7.30 -3.92
C GLY A 365 16.25 -7.01 -4.04
N LYS A 366 17.11 -7.86 -3.45
CA LYS A 366 18.58 -7.71 -3.59
C LYS A 366 19.10 -8.01 -5.00
N LEU A 367 18.48 -8.95 -5.71
CA LEU A 367 18.82 -9.22 -7.11
C LEU A 367 18.43 -8.04 -8.02
N LEU A 368 17.29 -7.39 -7.75
CA LEU A 368 16.81 -6.20 -8.46
C LEU A 368 17.78 -5.01 -8.34
N GLU A 369 18.54 -4.91 -7.26
CA GLU A 369 19.59 -3.89 -7.12
C GLU A 369 20.74 -4.03 -8.12
N GLY A 370 20.95 -5.22 -8.70
CA GLY A 370 22.09 -5.53 -9.57
C GLY A 370 23.46 -5.50 -8.87
N LYS A 371 23.50 -5.38 -7.53
CA LYS A 371 24.74 -5.33 -6.73
C LYS A 371 25.24 -6.74 -6.42
N LYS A 372 26.56 -6.97 -6.46
CA LYS A 372 27.14 -8.33 -6.37
C LYS A 372 26.86 -9.05 -5.05
N GLU A 373 26.46 -8.36 -4.00
CA GLU A 373 26.22 -8.93 -2.67
C GLU A 373 24.99 -9.86 -2.61
N TRP A 374 24.18 -9.95 -3.68
CA TRP A 374 23.01 -10.82 -3.75
C TRP A 374 23.32 -12.30 -3.44
N PHE A 375 24.53 -12.80 -3.75
CA PHE A 375 24.89 -14.22 -3.48
C PHE A 375 24.81 -14.58 -2.00
N ARG A 376 25.02 -13.59 -1.10
CA ARG A 376 24.95 -13.78 0.36
C ARG A 376 23.54 -14.09 0.84
N VAL A 377 22.53 -13.79 0.03
CA VAL A 377 21.11 -13.99 0.33
C VAL A 377 20.56 -15.14 -0.51
N GLU A 378 20.93 -15.19 -1.78
CA GLU A 378 20.39 -16.13 -2.76
C GLU A 378 20.85 -17.57 -2.51
N ILE A 379 22.12 -17.79 -2.15
CA ILE A 379 22.64 -19.13 -1.86
C ILE A 379 21.94 -19.74 -0.63
N PRO A 380 21.89 -19.05 0.54
CA PRO A 380 21.15 -19.57 1.69
C PRO A 380 19.68 -19.86 1.39
N LYS A 381 19.02 -19.01 0.58
CA LYS A 381 17.61 -19.23 0.18
C LYS A 381 17.40 -20.59 -0.48
N TYR A 382 18.28 -20.99 -1.41
CA TYR A 382 18.16 -22.29 -2.07
C TYR A 382 18.42 -23.46 -1.11
N PHE A 383 19.38 -23.34 -0.20
CA PHE A 383 19.59 -24.34 0.85
C PHE A 383 18.36 -24.48 1.76
N SER A 384 17.72 -23.37 2.12
CA SER A 384 16.48 -23.38 2.90
C SER A 384 15.31 -24.05 2.15
N TRP A 385 15.17 -23.80 0.84
CA TRP A 385 14.18 -24.52 0.01
C TRP A 385 14.45 -26.01 -0.06
N LEU A 386 15.72 -26.42 -0.27
CA LEU A 386 16.09 -27.83 -0.30
C LEU A 386 15.78 -28.51 1.04
N PHE A 387 16.12 -27.86 2.15
CA PHE A 387 15.84 -28.38 3.49
C PHE A 387 14.34 -28.59 3.73
N LEU A 388 13.49 -27.60 3.40
CA LEU A 388 12.05 -27.75 3.56
C LEU A 388 11.47 -28.82 2.63
N LEU A 389 11.95 -28.90 1.38
CA LEU A 389 11.52 -29.96 0.47
C LEU A 389 11.85 -31.33 1.07
N VAL A 390 13.08 -31.56 1.53
CA VAL A 390 13.44 -32.83 2.18
C VAL A 390 12.51 -33.10 3.37
N TYR A 391 12.34 -32.13 4.27
CA TYR A 391 11.47 -32.27 5.44
C TYR A 391 10.04 -32.71 5.08
N PHE A 392 9.41 -32.07 4.09
CA PHE A 392 8.03 -32.35 3.67
C PHE A 392 7.87 -33.62 2.82
N PHE A 393 8.97 -34.17 2.27
CA PHE A 393 8.94 -35.43 1.49
C PHE A 393 9.40 -36.64 2.31
N THR A 394 10.04 -36.44 3.46
CA THR A 394 10.50 -37.53 4.34
C THR A 394 9.60 -37.78 5.56
N ASN A 395 8.74 -36.83 5.91
CA ASN A 395 7.72 -36.94 6.96
C ASN A 395 6.34 -36.80 6.31
#